data_AF-A0A9D6TX38-F1
#
_entry.id   AF-A0A9D6TX38-F1
#
_cell.length_a   1.000
_cell.length_b   1.000
_cell.length_c   1.000
_cell.angle_alpha   90.00
_cell.angle_beta   90.00
_cell.angle_gamma   90.00
#
_symmetry.space_group_name_H-M   'P 1'
#
loop_
_entity.id
_entity.type
_entity.pdbx_description
1 polymer ?
#
loop_
_entity_poly.entity_id
_entity_poly.type
_entity_poly.pdbx_seq_one_letter_code
_entity_poly.pdbx_strand_id
1 'polypeptide(L)'
;MTLAEPDVALTDWVLALECGVFAYLIRRGSRPGQPSRGWLLLFFGAGSLAALAGGTVHGFFPDGGSAGARILWPATLGLIGLSGLAAWGIGASLQLQRRAARRLVAAAALALVAYAGALAYLTQAFVLAIAYYLPAALFLLVVFLLAWRRTQARELLVAALGLVTTFLAAAIQLAGVGLHPRYFNHNALYHLVQALGLFMIFRGARWLVRAGRTE
;
A
#
# COMPACT_ATOMS: atom_id res chain seq x y z
N MET A 1 11.96 5.85 -27.99
CA MET A 1 11.39 6.72 -26.93
C MET A 1 12.34 6.70 -25.75
N THR A 2 12.64 7.86 -25.17
CA THR A 2 13.42 8.00 -23.91
C THR A 2 12.45 8.20 -22.75
N LEU A 3 12.69 7.54 -21.61
CA LEU A 3 11.90 7.76 -20.39
C LEU A 3 12.17 9.16 -19.83
N ALA A 4 11.12 9.84 -19.35
CA ALA A 4 11.24 11.18 -18.77
C ALA A 4 11.93 11.16 -17.40
N GLU A 5 11.44 10.33 -16.48
CA GLU A 5 12.05 10.08 -15.16
C GLU A 5 12.43 8.59 -15.05
N PRO A 6 13.57 8.16 -15.63
CA PRO A 6 13.91 6.74 -15.72
C PRO A 6 14.09 6.07 -14.34
N ASP A 7 14.68 6.76 -13.36
CA ASP A 7 14.86 6.25 -12.00
C ASP A 7 13.53 6.02 -11.29
N VAL A 8 12.62 7.00 -11.38
CA VAL A 8 11.28 6.91 -10.78
C VAL A 8 10.44 5.83 -11.45
N ALA A 9 10.36 5.83 -12.78
CA ALA A 9 9.58 4.85 -13.53
C ALA A 9 10.05 3.41 -13.29
N LEU A 10 11.37 3.18 -13.28
CA LEU A 10 11.93 1.85 -13.03
C LEU A 10 11.66 1.37 -11.60
N THR A 11 11.84 2.24 -10.60
CA THR A 11 11.57 1.88 -9.20
C THR A 11 10.09 1.59 -8.95
N ASP A 12 9.19 2.33 -9.60
CA ASP A 12 7.75 2.05 -9.60
C ASP A 12 7.42 0.69 -10.21
N TRP A 13 7.97 0.36 -11.39
CA TRP A 13 7.70 -0.93 -12.03
C TRP A 13 8.29 -2.11 -11.25
N VAL A 14 9.44 -1.91 -10.58
CA VAL A 14 9.97 -2.90 -9.64
C VAL A 14 9.00 -3.11 -8.47
N LEU A 15 8.48 -2.03 -7.88
CA LEU A 15 7.47 -2.10 -6.81
C LEU A 15 6.17 -2.76 -7.28
N ALA A 16 5.76 -2.49 -8.52
CA ALA A 16 4.60 -3.10 -9.16
C ALA A 16 4.77 -4.62 -9.29
N LEU A 17 5.93 -5.06 -9.79
CA LEU A 17 6.30 -6.47 -9.91
C LEU A 17 6.35 -7.14 -8.53
N GLU A 18 7.02 -6.50 -7.57
CA GLU A 18 7.14 -7.00 -6.20
C GLU A 18 5.76 -7.26 -5.57
N CYS A 19 4.88 -6.26 -5.60
CA CYS A 19 3.53 -6.39 -5.05
C CYS A 19 2.69 -7.43 -5.81
N GLY A 20 2.82 -7.51 -7.13
CA GLY A 20 2.17 -8.53 -7.96
C GLY A 20 2.61 -9.94 -7.58
N VAL A 21 3.92 -10.15 -7.37
CA VAL A 21 4.50 -11.40 -6.89
C VAL A 21 3.97 -11.73 -5.49
N PHE A 22 3.90 -10.76 -4.58
CA PHE A 22 3.35 -10.97 -3.23
C PHE A 22 1.89 -11.42 -3.27
N ALA A 23 1.04 -10.73 -4.05
CA ALA A 23 -0.35 -11.12 -4.24
C ALA A 23 -0.48 -12.54 -4.83
N TYR A 24 0.35 -12.89 -5.83
CA TYR A 24 0.40 -14.23 -6.41
C TYR A 24 0.79 -15.30 -5.36
N LEU A 25 1.85 -15.07 -4.59
CA LEU A 25 2.35 -16.00 -3.58
C LEU A 25 1.36 -16.18 -2.42
N ILE A 26 0.66 -15.12 -2.01
CA ILE A 26 -0.45 -15.21 -1.05
C ILE A 26 -1.57 -16.05 -1.63
N ARG A 27 -2.01 -15.79 -2.87
CA ARG A 27 -3.09 -16.54 -3.52
C ARG A 27 -2.83 -18.04 -3.55
N ARG A 28 -1.58 -18.43 -3.87
CA ARG A 28 -1.12 -19.83 -3.98
C ARG A 28 -0.87 -20.49 -2.63
N GLY A 29 -0.39 -19.74 -1.63
CA GLY A 29 0.03 -20.29 -0.34
C GLY A 29 -0.99 -20.17 0.79
N SER A 30 -2.16 -19.57 0.55
CA SER A 30 -3.19 -19.38 1.57
C SER A 30 -4.02 -20.65 1.79
N ARG A 31 -4.37 -20.92 3.05
CA ARG A 31 -5.40 -21.93 3.36
C ARG A 31 -6.80 -21.42 2.96
N PRO A 32 -7.71 -22.31 2.49
CA PRO A 32 -9.11 -21.94 2.25
C PRO A 32 -9.76 -21.34 3.51
N GLY A 33 -10.65 -20.36 3.33
CA GLY A 33 -11.43 -19.77 4.43
C GLY A 33 -10.71 -18.73 5.30
N GLN A 34 -9.42 -18.43 5.06
CA GLN A 34 -8.68 -17.44 5.86
C GLN A 34 -9.25 -16.02 5.71
N PRO A 35 -9.75 -15.37 6.79
CA PRO A 35 -10.50 -14.11 6.65
C PRO A 35 -9.69 -12.90 6.17
N SER A 36 -8.37 -12.90 6.38
CA SER A 36 -7.48 -11.83 5.91
C SER A 36 -7.05 -11.99 4.45
N ARG A 37 -7.24 -13.18 3.84
CA ARG A 37 -6.74 -13.49 2.49
C ARG A 37 -7.24 -12.50 1.44
N GLY A 38 -8.54 -12.24 1.41
CA GLY A 38 -9.13 -11.33 0.42
C GLY A 38 -8.58 -9.92 0.54
N TRP A 39 -8.45 -9.42 1.78
CA TRP A 39 -7.90 -8.09 2.05
C TRP A 39 -6.41 -7.99 1.69
N LEU A 40 -5.62 -9.03 1.96
CA LEU A 40 -4.21 -9.06 1.57
C LEU A 40 -4.03 -9.08 0.04
N LEU A 41 -4.87 -9.81 -0.68
CA LEU A 41 -4.87 -9.80 -2.15
C LEU A 41 -5.25 -8.43 -2.70
N LEU A 42 -6.24 -7.76 -2.08
CA LEU A 42 -6.60 -6.39 -2.45
C LEU A 42 -5.46 -5.41 -2.14
N PHE A 43 -4.83 -5.52 -0.97
CA PHE A 43 -3.75 -4.63 -0.53
C PHE A 43 -2.56 -4.64 -1.52
N PHE A 44 -2.01 -5.82 -1.79
CA PHE A 44 -0.87 -5.97 -2.71
C PHE A 44 -1.28 -5.84 -4.17
N GLY A 45 -2.48 -6.30 -4.55
CA GLY A 45 -2.98 -6.15 -5.92
C GLY A 45 -3.21 -4.69 -6.30
N ALA A 46 -3.86 -3.91 -5.43
CA ALA A 46 -4.05 -2.48 -5.65
C ALA A 46 -2.71 -1.73 -5.64
N GLY A 47 -1.79 -2.06 -4.72
CA GLY A 47 -0.45 -1.49 -4.71
C GLY A 47 0.37 -1.78 -5.97
N SER A 48 0.25 -3.01 -6.51
CA SER A 48 0.88 -3.39 -7.79
C SER A 48 0.37 -2.54 -8.96
N LEU A 49 -0.94 -2.39 -9.07
CA LEU A 49 -1.56 -1.58 -10.12
C LEU A 49 -1.27 -0.09 -9.94
N ALA A 50 -1.22 0.40 -8.70
CA ALA A 50 -0.88 1.78 -8.40
C ALA A 50 0.54 2.11 -8.90
N ALA A 51 1.52 1.30 -8.51
CA ALA A 51 2.91 1.50 -8.92
C ALA A 51 3.10 1.33 -10.43
N LEU A 52 2.37 0.41 -11.07
CA LEU A 52 2.40 0.28 -12.53
C LEU A 52 1.89 1.53 -13.24
N ALA A 53 0.75 2.07 -12.78
CA ALA A 53 0.17 3.30 -13.31
C ALA A 53 1.07 4.52 -13.04
N GLY A 54 1.60 4.64 -11.82
CA GLY A 54 2.54 5.70 -11.41
C GLY A 54 3.81 5.71 -12.24
N GLY A 55 4.46 4.56 -12.39
CA GLY A 55 5.66 4.44 -13.21
C GLY A 55 5.41 4.72 -14.69
N THR A 56 4.21 4.43 -15.18
CA THR A 56 3.80 4.78 -16.54
C THR A 56 3.63 6.31 -16.70
N VAL A 57 3.07 6.98 -15.71
CA VAL A 57 2.97 8.46 -15.68
C VAL A 57 4.38 9.07 -15.69
N HIS A 58 5.23 8.69 -14.75
CA HIS A 58 6.62 9.21 -14.66
C HIS A 58 7.48 8.87 -15.88
N GLY A 59 7.25 7.72 -16.51
CA GLY A 59 8.02 7.28 -17.67
C GLY A 59 7.63 7.99 -18.97
N PHE A 60 6.32 8.14 -19.22
CA PHE A 60 5.80 8.48 -20.55
C PHE A 60 4.94 9.75 -20.61
N PHE A 61 4.49 10.27 -19.47
CA PHE A 61 3.57 11.41 -19.41
C PHE A 61 4.11 12.54 -18.51
N PRO A 62 5.27 13.13 -18.84
CA PRO A 62 5.88 14.20 -18.04
C PRO A 62 5.04 15.48 -17.99
N ASP A 63 4.18 15.70 -18.99
CA ASP A 63 3.18 16.76 -18.96
C ASP A 63 1.92 16.27 -18.22
N GLY A 64 1.68 16.84 -17.03
CA GLY A 64 0.49 16.58 -16.22
C GLY A 64 -0.83 16.95 -16.90
N GLY A 65 -0.80 17.80 -17.93
CA GLY A 65 -1.96 18.13 -18.76
C GLY A 65 -2.29 17.09 -19.83
N SER A 66 -1.42 16.11 -20.07
CA SER A 66 -1.65 15.06 -21.06
C SER A 66 -2.87 14.20 -20.71
N ALA A 67 -3.50 13.59 -21.72
CA ALA A 67 -4.64 12.68 -21.49
C ALA A 67 -4.22 11.47 -20.64
N GLY A 68 -3.01 10.93 -20.86
CA GLY A 68 -2.47 9.83 -20.09
C GLY A 68 -2.28 10.18 -18.61
N ALA A 69 -1.64 11.31 -18.30
CA ALA A 69 -1.47 11.77 -16.92
C ALA A 69 -2.81 12.00 -16.21
N ARG A 70 -3.77 12.67 -16.88
CA ARG A 70 -5.11 12.96 -16.32
C ARG A 70 -5.95 11.73 -16.01
N ILE A 71 -5.62 10.57 -16.59
CA ILE A 71 -6.31 9.30 -16.32
C ILE A 71 -5.52 8.45 -15.33
N LEU A 72 -4.24 8.24 -15.60
CA LEU A 72 -3.41 7.30 -14.84
C LEU A 72 -2.99 7.84 -13.48
N TRP A 73 -2.80 9.15 -13.32
CA TRP A 73 -2.43 9.73 -12.03
C TRP A 73 -3.56 9.62 -10.99
N PRO A 74 -4.82 10.03 -11.30
CA PRO A 74 -5.93 9.78 -10.38
C PRO A 74 -6.18 8.29 -10.11
N ALA A 75 -5.99 7.44 -11.12
CA ALA A 75 -6.08 5.99 -10.93
C ALA A 75 -5.02 5.47 -9.93
N THR A 76 -3.78 5.97 -10.03
CA THR A 76 -2.69 5.66 -9.08
C THR A 76 -3.09 6.02 -7.66
N LEU A 77 -3.56 7.26 -7.44
CA LEU A 77 -3.99 7.73 -6.12
C LEU A 77 -5.20 6.95 -5.60
N GLY A 78 -6.19 6.67 -6.45
CA GLY A 78 -7.34 5.84 -6.10
C GLY A 78 -6.97 4.42 -5.70
N LEU A 79 -6.01 3.81 -6.40
CA LEU A 79 -5.48 2.47 -6.08
C LEU A 79 -4.68 2.46 -4.77
N ILE A 80 -3.93 3.52 -4.45
CA ILE A 80 -3.33 3.70 -3.11
C ILE A 80 -4.44 3.76 -2.04
N GLY A 81 -5.52 4.48 -2.32
CA GLY A 81 -6.71 4.51 -1.46
C GLY A 81 -7.32 3.11 -1.24
N LEU A 82 -7.42 2.29 -2.30
CA LEU A 82 -7.88 0.90 -2.19
C LEU A 82 -6.95 0.04 -1.33
N SER A 83 -5.63 0.23 -1.40
CA SER A 83 -4.70 -0.39 -0.45
C SER A 83 -4.94 0.08 0.98
N GLY A 84 -5.27 1.37 1.20
CA GLY A 84 -5.70 1.88 2.50
C GLY A 84 -6.97 1.21 3.05
N LEU A 85 -8.00 1.05 2.22
CA LEU A 85 -9.21 0.29 2.56
C LEU A 85 -8.87 -1.16 2.93
N ALA A 86 -7.97 -1.79 2.16
CA ALA A 86 -7.53 -3.14 2.44
C ALA A 86 -6.80 -3.26 3.79
N ALA A 87 -6.00 -2.25 4.18
CA ALA A 87 -5.35 -2.21 5.49
C ALA A 87 -6.36 -2.21 6.65
N TRP A 88 -7.46 -1.45 6.53
CA TRP A 88 -8.59 -1.53 7.47
C TRP A 88 -9.17 -2.95 7.54
N GLY A 89 -9.41 -3.58 6.39
CA GLY A 89 -9.94 -4.93 6.30
C GLY A 89 -9.02 -5.99 6.93
N ILE A 90 -7.71 -5.90 6.72
CA ILE A 90 -6.72 -6.78 7.35
C ILE A 90 -6.82 -6.63 8.87
N GLY A 91 -6.67 -5.41 9.41
CA GLY A 91 -6.68 -5.18 10.85
C GLY A 91 -7.99 -5.60 11.51
N ALA A 92 -9.12 -5.28 10.87
CA ALA A 92 -10.45 -5.66 11.34
C ALA A 92 -10.63 -7.18 11.41
N SER A 93 -10.12 -7.91 10.42
CA SER A 93 -10.23 -9.38 10.36
C SER A 93 -9.42 -10.11 11.44
N LEU A 94 -8.41 -9.45 12.01
CA LEU A 94 -7.53 -10.00 13.05
C LEU A 94 -8.01 -9.68 14.45
N GLN A 95 -8.62 -8.51 14.66
CA GLN A 95 -8.85 -7.98 16.01
C GLN A 95 -10.33 -7.84 16.38
N LEU A 96 -11.24 -7.83 15.40
CA LEU A 96 -12.65 -7.51 15.63
C LEU A 96 -13.57 -8.70 15.32
N GLN A 97 -14.64 -8.80 16.10
CA GLN A 97 -15.77 -9.66 15.78
C GLN A 97 -16.41 -9.28 14.44
N ARG A 98 -16.98 -10.26 13.73
CA ARG A 98 -17.52 -10.12 12.36
C ARG A 98 -18.47 -8.92 12.17
N ARG A 99 -19.32 -8.62 13.15
CA ARG A 99 -20.25 -7.47 13.08
C ARG A 99 -19.52 -6.13 13.14
N ALA A 100 -18.58 -5.98 14.06
CA ALA A 100 -17.78 -4.76 14.21
C ALA A 100 -16.84 -4.57 13.01
N ALA A 101 -16.20 -5.66 12.54
CA ALA A 101 -15.34 -5.63 11.35
C ALA A 101 -16.09 -5.12 10.11
N ARG A 102 -17.32 -5.60 9.87
CA ARG A 102 -18.15 -5.13 8.75
C ARG A 102 -18.49 -3.65 8.85
N ARG A 103 -18.84 -3.16 10.05
CA ARG A 103 -19.15 -1.74 10.27
C ARG A 103 -17.94 -0.85 10.02
N LEU A 104 -16.77 -1.25 10.53
CA LEU A 104 -15.52 -0.52 10.32
C LEU A 104 -15.15 -0.46 8.83
N VAL A 105 -15.22 -1.59 8.12
CA VAL A 105 -14.94 -1.64 6.68
C VAL A 105 -15.97 -0.83 5.88
N ALA A 106 -17.25 -0.85 6.25
CA ALA A 106 -18.26 -0.02 5.60
C ALA A 106 -17.98 1.48 5.79
N ALA A 107 -17.58 1.90 7.00
CA ALA A 107 -17.17 3.28 7.26
C ALA A 107 -15.90 3.66 6.48
N ALA A 108 -14.91 2.77 6.40
CA ALA A 108 -13.70 2.98 5.60
C ALA A 108 -14.01 3.06 4.10
N ALA A 109 -14.96 2.27 3.61
CA ALA A 109 -15.42 2.33 2.21
C ALA A 109 -16.16 3.64 1.92
N LEU A 110 -16.97 4.14 2.85
CA LEU A 110 -17.59 5.47 2.71
C LEU A 110 -16.52 6.57 2.70
N ALA A 111 -15.50 6.47 3.56
CA ALA A 111 -14.37 7.38 3.53
C ALA A 111 -13.59 7.30 2.20
N LEU A 112 -13.47 6.11 1.59
CA LEU A 112 -12.87 5.95 0.26
C LEU A 112 -13.65 6.69 -0.81
N VAL A 113 -14.99 6.63 -0.76
CA VAL A 113 -15.86 7.37 -1.69
C VAL A 113 -15.66 8.89 -1.53
N ALA A 114 -15.62 9.38 -0.29
CA ALA A 114 -15.35 10.79 -0.03
C ALA A 114 -13.96 11.21 -0.53
N TYR A 115 -12.94 10.37 -0.30
CA TYR A 115 -11.59 10.57 -0.82
C TYR A 115 -11.54 10.59 -2.36
N ALA A 116 -12.23 9.67 -3.02
CA ALA A 116 -12.32 9.65 -4.48
C ALA A 116 -13.01 10.90 -5.03
N GLY A 117 -14.04 11.42 -4.33
CA GLY A 117 -14.64 12.71 -4.63
C GLY A 117 -13.63 13.86 -4.49
N ALA A 118 -12.81 13.86 -3.43
CA ALA A 118 -11.76 14.85 -3.27
C ALA A 118 -10.69 14.78 -4.38
N LEU A 119 -10.32 13.60 -4.86
CA LEU A 119 -9.43 13.43 -6.01
C LEU A 119 -10.04 13.97 -7.31
N ALA A 120 -11.35 13.79 -7.50
CA ALA A 120 -12.05 14.21 -8.70
C ALA A 120 -12.28 15.73 -8.76
N TYR A 121 -12.51 16.38 -7.61
CA TYR A 121 -13.00 17.76 -7.57
C TYR A 121 -12.13 18.75 -6.81
N LEU A 122 -11.21 18.30 -5.94
CA LEU A 122 -10.45 19.19 -5.06
C LEU A 122 -8.96 19.22 -5.39
N THR A 123 -8.26 18.09 -5.26
CA THR A 123 -6.81 18.03 -5.49
C THR A 123 -6.33 16.62 -5.75
N GLN A 124 -5.26 16.50 -6.53
CA GLN A 124 -4.55 15.25 -6.81
C GLN A 124 -3.14 15.29 -6.21
N ALA A 125 -2.93 16.13 -5.19
CA ALA A 125 -1.69 16.17 -4.45
C ALA A 125 -1.50 14.86 -3.67
N PHE A 126 -0.29 14.31 -3.72
CA PHE A 126 0.05 13.05 -3.04
C PHE A 126 -0.20 13.09 -1.53
N VAL A 127 -0.08 14.27 -0.90
CA VAL A 127 -0.39 14.47 0.53
C VAL A 127 -1.83 14.08 0.89
N LEU A 128 -2.79 14.22 -0.03
CA LEU A 128 -4.17 13.79 0.19
C LEU A 128 -4.25 12.26 0.30
N ALA A 129 -3.47 11.53 -0.50
CA ALA A 129 -3.36 10.07 -0.37
C ALA A 129 -2.76 9.67 0.97
N ILE A 130 -1.67 10.35 1.40
CA ILE A 130 -1.06 10.14 2.72
C ILE A 130 -2.08 10.36 3.84
N ALA A 131 -2.78 11.49 3.82
CA ALA A 131 -3.80 11.81 4.82
C ALA A 131 -4.90 10.74 4.89
N TYR A 132 -5.29 10.19 3.74
CA TYR A 132 -6.31 9.15 3.68
C TYR A 132 -5.84 7.79 4.21
N TYR A 133 -4.68 7.29 3.77
CA TYR A 133 -4.23 5.94 4.17
C TYR A 133 -3.60 5.90 5.57
N LEU A 134 -3.07 7.03 6.08
CA LEU A 134 -2.32 7.08 7.33
C LEU A 134 -3.11 6.51 8.53
N PRO A 135 -4.40 6.86 8.76
CA PRO A 135 -5.19 6.25 9.82
C PRO A 135 -5.31 4.73 9.70
N ALA A 136 -5.46 4.21 8.47
CA ALA A 136 -5.56 2.78 8.23
C ALA A 136 -4.24 2.05 8.56
N ALA A 137 -3.11 2.65 8.17
CA ALA A 137 -1.78 2.11 8.42
C ALA A 137 -1.44 2.15 9.93
N LEU A 138 -1.79 3.23 10.64
CA LEU A 138 -1.63 3.31 12.10
C LEU A 138 -2.48 2.27 12.83
N PHE A 139 -3.74 2.10 12.42
CA PHE A 139 -4.59 1.06 12.96
C PHE A 139 -3.99 -0.34 12.73
N LEU A 140 -3.54 -0.63 11.51
CA LEU A 140 -2.93 -1.92 11.20
C LEU A 140 -1.62 -2.15 11.97
N LEU A 141 -0.82 -1.10 12.21
CA LEU A 141 0.38 -1.17 13.05
C LEU A 141 0.02 -1.59 14.48
N VAL A 142 -0.96 -0.91 15.08
CA VAL A 142 -1.45 -1.28 16.42
C VAL A 142 -1.95 -2.72 16.44
N VAL A 143 -2.71 -3.15 15.43
CA VAL A 143 -3.20 -4.53 15.34
C VAL A 143 -2.05 -5.54 15.24
N PHE A 144 -1.02 -5.29 14.43
CA PHE A 144 0.15 -6.18 14.36
C PHE A 144 0.92 -6.24 15.68
N LEU A 145 1.10 -5.13 16.37
CA LEU A 145 1.75 -5.09 17.69
C LEU A 145 0.93 -5.86 18.75
N LEU A 146 -0.39 -5.69 18.77
CA LEU A 146 -1.27 -6.43 19.67
C LEU A 146 -1.27 -7.93 19.36
N ALA A 147 -1.33 -8.31 18.08
CA ALA A 147 -1.28 -9.70 17.67
C ALA A 147 0.08 -10.33 18.00
N TRP A 148 1.19 -9.61 17.77
CA TRP A 148 2.53 -10.03 18.19
C TRP A 148 2.61 -10.25 19.70
N ARG A 149 2.09 -9.33 20.52
CA ARG A 149 2.09 -9.50 21.97
C ARG A 149 1.40 -10.79 22.43
N ARG A 150 0.33 -11.20 21.73
CA ARG A 150 -0.42 -12.44 22.04
C ARG A 150 0.27 -13.70 21.53
N THR A 151 0.85 -13.68 20.33
CA THR A 151 1.37 -14.90 19.68
C THR A 151 2.89 -15.05 19.79
N GLN A 152 3.60 -13.97 20.12
CA GLN A 152 5.06 -13.83 20.07
C GLN A 152 5.66 -14.19 18.70
N ALA A 153 4.85 -14.19 17.62
CA ALA A 153 5.29 -14.52 16.28
C ALA A 153 6.17 -13.40 15.70
N ARG A 154 7.43 -13.72 15.41
CA ARG A 154 8.42 -12.76 14.89
C ARG A 154 7.97 -12.11 13.59
N GLU A 155 7.19 -12.81 12.78
CA GLU A 155 6.66 -12.36 11.49
C GLU A 155 5.69 -11.17 11.64
N LEU A 156 4.93 -11.10 12.73
CA LEU A 156 4.04 -9.97 13.00
C LEU A 156 4.81 -8.74 13.45
N LEU A 157 5.88 -8.92 14.24
CA LEU A 157 6.79 -7.83 14.58
C LEU A 157 7.51 -7.30 13.34
N VAL A 158 7.95 -8.18 12.44
CA VAL A 158 8.53 -7.78 11.15
C VAL A 158 7.53 -6.99 10.32
N ALA A 159 6.25 -7.38 10.26
CA ALA A 159 5.23 -6.61 9.56
C ALA A 159 4.95 -5.24 10.20
N ALA A 160 4.98 -5.14 11.53
CA ALA A 160 4.89 -3.87 12.24
C ALA A 160 6.08 -2.94 11.90
N LEU A 161 7.31 -3.46 11.92
CA LEU A 161 8.49 -2.73 11.46
C LEU A 161 8.40 -2.35 9.97
N GLY A 162 7.76 -3.18 9.16
CA GLY A 162 7.44 -2.87 7.77
C GLY A 162 6.56 -1.63 7.65
N LEU A 163 5.49 -1.51 8.45
CA LEU A 163 4.66 -0.31 8.50
C LEU A 163 5.45 0.93 8.96
N VAL A 164 6.30 0.81 9.98
CA VAL A 164 7.20 1.90 10.38
C VAL A 164 8.10 2.32 9.21
N THR A 165 8.63 1.36 8.46
CA THR A 165 9.43 1.63 7.26
C THR A 165 8.63 2.35 6.17
N THR A 166 7.35 2.00 5.97
CA THR A 166 6.47 2.74 5.05
C THR A 166 6.17 4.17 5.52
N PHE A 167 6.13 4.43 6.84
CA PHE A 167 6.03 5.81 7.36
C PHE A 167 7.30 6.62 7.12
N LEU A 168 8.47 5.99 7.24
CA LEU A 168 9.74 6.62 6.87
C LEU A 168 9.78 6.95 5.37
N ALA A 169 9.28 6.06 4.51
CA ALA A 169 9.13 6.34 3.08
C ALA A 169 8.25 7.58 2.87
N ALA A 170 7.06 7.63 3.48
CA ALA A 170 6.17 8.78 3.36
C ALA A 170 6.80 10.09 3.86
N ALA A 171 7.62 10.03 4.93
CA ALA A 171 8.36 11.19 5.42
C ALA A 171 9.44 11.65 4.43
N ILE A 172 10.18 10.73 3.79
CA ILE A 172 11.14 11.04 2.73
C ILE A 172 10.45 11.76 1.57
N GLN A 173 9.29 11.25 1.14
CA GLN A 173 8.50 11.83 0.07
C GLN A 173 8.05 13.26 0.39
N LEU A 174 7.52 13.48 1.60
CA LEU A 174 7.07 14.82 2.04
C LEU A 174 8.22 15.81 2.22
N ALA A 175 9.37 15.33 2.70
CA ALA A 175 10.56 16.17 2.91
C ALA A 175 11.32 16.47 1.61
N GLY A 176 11.00 15.77 0.51
CA GLY A 176 11.71 15.92 -0.77
C GLY A 176 13.17 15.46 -0.71
N VAL A 177 13.51 14.55 0.21
CA VAL A 177 14.88 14.05 0.41
C VAL A 177 15.20 12.99 -0.65
N GLY A 178 16.27 13.17 -1.42
CA GLY A 178 16.77 12.19 -2.39
C GLY A 178 18.28 11.98 -2.25
N LEU A 179 18.80 10.91 -2.84
CA LEU A 179 20.26 10.64 -2.86
C LEU A 179 20.97 11.42 -3.97
N HIS A 180 20.27 11.69 -5.08
CA HIS A 180 20.77 12.51 -6.17
C HIS A 180 19.62 13.26 -6.85
N PRO A 181 19.72 14.58 -7.10
CA PRO A 181 18.59 15.37 -7.60
C PRO A 181 18.04 14.92 -8.96
N ARG A 182 18.85 14.26 -9.79
CA ARG A 182 18.49 13.83 -11.16
C ARG A 182 18.40 12.32 -11.39
N TYR A 183 19.15 11.53 -10.63
CA TYR A 183 19.35 10.10 -10.93
C TYR A 183 18.80 9.19 -9.83
N PHE A 184 18.46 9.78 -8.68
CA PHE A 184 17.88 9.06 -7.56
C PHE A 184 17.19 10.06 -6.64
N ASN A 185 16.14 10.68 -7.16
CA ASN A 185 15.42 11.75 -6.47
C ASN A 185 14.59 11.20 -5.30
N HIS A 186 13.80 12.07 -4.67
CA HIS A 186 12.98 11.69 -3.51
C HIS A 186 11.91 10.65 -3.85
N ASN A 187 11.33 10.66 -5.05
CA ASN A 187 10.38 9.64 -5.48
C ASN A 187 11.06 8.26 -5.60
N ALA A 188 12.25 8.21 -6.23
CA ALA A 188 12.99 6.97 -6.38
C ALA A 188 13.43 6.39 -5.01
N LEU A 189 13.88 7.27 -4.10
CA LEU A 189 14.21 6.86 -2.72
C LEU A 189 12.97 6.42 -1.93
N TYR A 190 11.85 7.13 -2.07
CA TYR A 190 10.56 6.75 -1.51
C TYR A 190 10.17 5.33 -1.96
N HIS A 191 10.20 5.04 -3.26
CA HIS A 191 9.87 3.71 -3.80
C HIS A 191 10.75 2.60 -3.25
N LEU A 192 12.06 2.85 -3.14
CA LEU A 192 13.00 1.87 -2.59
C LEU A 192 12.70 1.54 -1.12
N VAL A 193 12.50 2.56 -0.28
CA VAL A 193 12.17 2.36 1.14
C VAL A 193 10.78 1.73 1.29
N GLN A 194 9.84 2.12 0.44
CA GLN A 194 8.49 1.55 0.40
C GLN A 194 8.52 0.05 0.02
N ALA A 195 9.35 -0.35 -0.94
CA ALA A 195 9.54 -1.75 -1.32
C ALA A 195 10.02 -2.59 -0.13
N LEU A 196 11.03 -2.10 0.60
CA LEU A 196 11.52 -2.76 1.82
C LEU A 196 10.40 -2.93 2.86
N GLY A 197 9.62 -1.87 3.11
CA GLY A 197 8.49 -1.91 4.02
C GLY A 197 7.43 -2.94 3.60
N LEU A 198 7.08 -2.98 2.31
CA LEU A 198 6.10 -3.90 1.75
C LEU A 198 6.57 -5.36 1.78
N PHE A 199 7.85 -5.62 1.53
CA PHE A 199 8.44 -6.95 1.71
C PHE A 199 8.32 -7.45 3.16
N MET A 200 8.58 -6.58 4.13
CA MET A 200 8.43 -6.91 5.55
C MET A 200 6.97 -7.19 5.92
N ILE A 201 6.02 -6.39 5.42
CA ILE A 201 4.58 -6.62 5.59
C ILE A 201 4.17 -7.96 4.94
N PHE A 202 4.69 -8.27 3.76
CA PHE A 202 4.43 -9.52 3.06
C PHE A 202 4.87 -10.76 3.86
N ARG A 203 5.99 -10.68 4.58
CA ARG A 203 6.42 -11.77 5.48
C ARG A 203 5.37 -12.06 6.55
N GLY A 204 4.83 -11.03 7.20
CA GLY A 204 3.72 -11.19 8.15
C GLY A 204 2.43 -11.67 7.48
N ALA A 205 2.11 -11.16 6.30
CA ALA A 205 0.94 -11.58 5.52
C ALA A 205 0.98 -13.08 5.20
N ARG A 206 2.15 -13.60 4.78
CA ARG A 206 2.35 -15.03 4.53
C ARG A 206 2.14 -15.86 5.79
N TRP A 207 2.62 -15.40 6.93
CA TRP A 207 2.40 -16.06 8.20
C TRP A 207 0.90 -16.12 8.52
N LEU A 208 0.18 -14.98 8.40
CA LEU A 208 -1.26 -14.88 8.67
C LEU A 208 -2.10 -15.85 7.83
N VAL A 209 -1.80 -16.02 6.54
CA VAL A 209 -2.61 -16.88 5.66
C VAL A 209 -2.22 -18.36 5.72
N ARG A 210 -1.06 -18.68 6.31
CA ARG A 210 -0.57 -20.05 6.48
C ARG A 210 -0.80 -20.61 7.89
N ALA A 211 -0.67 -19.77 8.91
CA ALA A 211 -1.02 -20.10 10.27
C ALA A 211 -2.54 -20.31 10.32
N GLY A 212 -2.98 -21.56 10.46
CA GLY A 212 -4.36 -21.81 10.88
C GLY A 212 -4.54 -21.20 12.25
N ARG A 213 -5.71 -20.63 12.54
CA ARG A 213 -6.08 -20.35 13.93
C ARG A 213 -5.97 -21.69 14.67
N THR A 214 -4.95 -21.85 15.47
CA THR A 214 -4.99 -22.76 16.61
C THR A 214 -5.85 -22.03 17.64
N GLU A 215 -7.15 -22.06 17.42
CA GLU A 215 -8.14 -21.93 18.50
C GLU A 215 -8.42 -23.36 18.98
#